data_AF-A0A843KP39-F1
#
_entry.id   AF-A0A843KP39-F1
#
_cell.length_a   1.000
_cell.length_b   1.000
_cell.length_c   1.000
_cell.angle_alpha   90.00
_cell.angle_beta   90.00
_cell.angle_gamma   90.00
#
_symmetry.space_group_name_H-M   'P 1'
#
loop_
_entity.id
_entity.type
_entity.pdbx_description
1 polymer ?
#
loop_
_entity_poly.entity_id
_entity_poly.type
_entity_poly.pdbx_seq_one_letter_code
_entity_poly.pdbx_strand_id
1 'polypeptide(L)'
;MRTDMKGSRKMLIACCLCIVLGGSLLFCGCTQSPATPPATTVPTTTIPTTTQVPPVLEEKPMVYNESANNSTVTVTAGKEFVIELRENPTTGYMWNATVTKGLMIVNDTYTMDAAGAGTVGVGGTHSWLLKGTETGLQQFKATYMRSWENVTGSEDRYLLNVNVV
;
A
#
# COMPACT_ATOMS: atom_id res chain seq x y z
N MET A 1 56.67 18.00 -2.56
CA MET A 1 56.64 17.95 -4.04
C MET A 1 55.46 17.08 -4.44
N ARG A 2 54.65 17.53 -5.42
CA ARG A 2 53.26 17.11 -5.77
C ARG A 2 52.21 17.81 -4.88
N THR A 3 51.56 18.94 -5.23
CA THR A 3 50.81 19.33 -6.45
C THR A 3 49.96 18.16 -6.98
N ASP A 4 48.63 18.22 -7.13
CA ASP A 4 47.84 19.31 -7.71
C ASP A 4 46.33 19.06 -7.49
N MET A 5 45.55 20.13 -7.57
CA MET A 5 44.09 20.20 -7.52
C MET A 5 43.43 19.54 -8.75
N LYS A 6 42.32 18.83 -8.55
CA LYS A 6 41.38 18.45 -9.62
C LYS A 6 39.99 18.41 -9.01
N GLY A 7 38.96 19.09 -9.47
CA GLY A 7 38.74 19.92 -10.65
C GLY A 7 37.23 20.05 -10.73
N SER A 8 36.70 21.22 -10.37
CA SER A 8 35.28 21.55 -10.38
C SER A 8 34.75 21.54 -11.82
N ARG A 9 33.75 20.71 -12.11
CA ARG A 9 32.97 20.80 -13.36
C ARG A 9 31.64 21.45 -13.05
N LYS A 10 31.60 22.75 -13.27
CA LYS A 10 30.41 23.59 -13.28
C LYS A 10 29.50 23.12 -14.42
N MET A 11 28.32 22.62 -14.09
CA MET A 11 27.29 22.24 -15.04
C MET A 11 26.49 23.51 -15.39
N LEU A 12 26.88 24.18 -16.47
CA LEU A 12 26.06 25.18 -17.14
C LEU A 12 25.01 24.43 -17.98
N ILE A 13 23.73 24.52 -17.61
CA ILE A 13 22.64 24.18 -18.52
C ILE A 13 21.78 25.43 -18.69
N ALA A 14 21.67 25.81 -19.96
CA ALA A 14 21.17 27.05 -20.46
C ALA A 14 19.66 27.19 -20.29
N CYS A 15 19.28 28.44 -20.00
CA CYS A 15 17.96 29.01 -20.10
C CYS A 15 17.47 28.96 -21.56
N CYS A 16 16.25 28.45 -21.80
CA CYS A 16 15.47 28.78 -23.00
C CYS A 16 14.02 29.04 -22.56
N LEU A 17 13.78 30.30 -22.26
CA LEU A 17 12.48 30.94 -22.10
C LEU A 17 11.96 31.27 -23.51
N CYS A 18 10.83 30.69 -23.91
CA CYS A 18 10.04 31.17 -25.06
C CYS A 18 8.61 31.41 -24.59
N ILE A 19 8.33 32.68 -24.31
CA ILE A 19 7.00 33.25 -24.12
C ILE A 19 6.44 33.53 -25.52
N VAL A 20 5.23 33.04 -25.83
CA VAL A 20 4.38 33.70 -26.83
C VAL A 20 2.93 33.69 -26.37
N LEU A 21 2.42 34.88 -26.08
CA LEU A 21 1.03 35.23 -25.85
C LEU A 21 0.34 35.44 -27.20
N GLY A 22 -0.94 35.08 -27.28
CA GLY A 22 -1.81 35.42 -28.40
C GLY A 22 -3.26 35.05 -28.08
N GLY A 23 -3.97 35.97 -27.43
CA GLY A 23 -5.40 35.83 -27.17
C GLY A 23 -6.25 36.20 -28.39
N SER A 24 -7.49 35.69 -28.42
CA SER A 24 -8.64 36.39 -29.01
C SER A 24 -9.94 35.82 -28.43
N LEU A 25 -10.75 36.75 -27.93
CA LEU A 25 -12.04 36.61 -27.27
C LEU A 25 -13.20 36.50 -28.28
N LEU A 26 -14.37 36.17 -27.70
CA LEU A 26 -15.75 36.37 -28.18
C LEU A 26 -16.32 35.19 -29.00
N PHE A 27 -17.48 34.60 -28.71
CA PHE A 27 -18.75 35.21 -28.27
C PHE A 27 -19.66 34.24 -27.48
N CYS A 28 -20.54 34.86 -26.67
CA CYS A 28 -21.94 34.54 -26.29
C CYS A 28 -22.34 33.06 -26.08
N GLY A 29 -22.85 32.62 -24.93
CA GLY A 29 -23.81 33.30 -24.05
C GLY A 29 -25.24 32.89 -24.40
N CYS A 30 -25.73 31.82 -23.76
CA CYS A 30 -27.16 31.60 -23.48
C CYS A 30 -27.31 30.85 -22.15
N THR A 31 -27.84 31.55 -21.14
CA THR A 31 -28.69 30.98 -20.08
C THR A 31 -29.86 30.22 -20.77
N GLN A 32 -30.58 29.24 -20.22
CA GLN A 32 -31.32 29.16 -18.95
C GLN A 32 -31.92 27.72 -18.86
N SER A 33 -31.97 27.13 -17.66
CA SER A 33 -32.74 25.90 -17.31
C SER A 33 -34.20 26.30 -16.97
N PRO A 34 -35.22 25.41 -16.78
CA PRO A 34 -35.27 23.94 -16.82
C PRO A 34 -36.39 23.36 -17.73
N ALA A 35 -36.19 22.18 -18.30
CA ALA A 35 -37.27 21.42 -18.93
C ALA A 35 -37.76 20.33 -17.97
N THR A 36 -38.94 20.54 -17.38
CA THR A 36 -39.74 19.47 -16.76
C THR A 36 -40.29 18.57 -17.87
N PRO A 37 -40.14 17.24 -17.83
CA PRO A 37 -40.75 16.35 -18.81
C PRO A 37 -42.26 16.17 -18.54
N PRO A 38 -43.14 16.24 -19.56
CA PRO A 38 -44.51 15.75 -19.44
C PRO A 38 -44.55 14.22 -19.57
N ALA A 39 -45.41 13.62 -18.75
CA ALA A 39 -45.62 12.19 -18.59
C ALA A 39 -46.02 11.47 -19.90
N THR A 40 -45.53 10.25 -20.10
CA THR A 40 -46.23 9.23 -20.91
C THR A 40 -45.89 7.85 -20.36
N THR A 41 -46.92 7.17 -19.87
CA THR A 41 -46.96 5.74 -19.54
C THR A 41 -46.58 4.88 -20.75
N VAL A 42 -45.53 4.08 -20.61
CA VAL A 42 -45.23 2.94 -21.49
C VAL A 42 -45.28 1.66 -20.63
N PRO A 43 -46.02 0.62 -21.02
CA PRO A 43 -46.04 -0.64 -20.31
C PRO A 43 -44.74 -1.39 -20.64
N THR A 44 -43.82 -1.46 -19.69
CA THR A 44 -42.65 -2.33 -19.83
C THR A 44 -42.90 -3.63 -19.09
N THR A 45 -43.24 -4.66 -19.86
CA THR A 45 -43.02 -6.04 -19.48
C THR A 45 -41.51 -6.23 -19.29
N THR A 46 -41.02 -6.11 -18.06
CA THR A 46 -39.66 -6.54 -17.71
C THR A 46 -39.76 -7.91 -17.03
N ILE A 47 -39.27 -8.92 -17.74
CA ILE A 47 -38.84 -10.21 -17.20
C ILE A 47 -38.14 -10.00 -15.85
N PRO A 48 -38.36 -10.84 -14.83
CA PRO A 48 -37.44 -10.89 -13.70
C PRO A 48 -36.10 -11.43 -14.23
N THR A 49 -35.22 -10.54 -14.68
CA THR A 49 -33.81 -10.88 -14.83
C THR A 49 -33.29 -11.02 -13.41
N THR A 50 -33.36 -12.24 -12.91
CA THR A 50 -32.58 -12.67 -11.77
C THR A 50 -31.13 -12.61 -12.22
N THR A 51 -30.49 -11.45 -12.04
CA THR A 51 -29.03 -11.38 -11.97
C THR A 51 -28.66 -12.05 -10.66
N GLN A 52 -28.59 -13.37 -10.70
CA GLN A 52 -27.88 -14.15 -9.72
C GLN A 52 -26.45 -13.62 -9.74
N VAL A 53 -26.11 -12.79 -8.74
CA VAL A 53 -24.72 -12.52 -8.38
C VAL A 53 -24.12 -13.92 -8.14
N PRO A 54 -23.17 -14.38 -8.97
CA PRO A 54 -22.50 -15.64 -8.70
C PRO A 54 -21.91 -15.56 -7.28
N PRO A 55 -21.88 -16.67 -6.52
CA PRO A 55 -21.26 -16.66 -5.20
C PRO A 55 -19.85 -16.08 -5.35
N VAL A 56 -19.61 -14.93 -4.73
CA VAL A 56 -18.28 -14.35 -4.59
C VAL A 56 -17.47 -15.41 -3.85
N LEU A 57 -16.68 -16.16 -4.60
CA LEU A 57 -15.67 -17.04 -4.03
C LEU A 57 -14.68 -16.11 -3.34
N GLU A 58 -14.80 -15.97 -2.03
CA GLU A 58 -13.82 -15.24 -1.22
C GLU A 58 -12.47 -15.97 -1.35
N GLU A 59 -11.63 -15.51 -2.27
CA GLU A 59 -10.27 -16.00 -2.40
C GLU A 59 -9.49 -15.60 -1.15
N LYS A 60 -9.08 -16.59 -0.34
CA LYS A 60 -8.23 -16.35 0.81
C LYS A 60 -6.92 -15.68 0.35
N PRO A 61 -6.49 -14.58 0.98
CA PRO A 61 -5.22 -13.94 0.63
C PRO A 61 -4.03 -14.86 0.91
N MET A 62 -2.98 -14.74 0.09
CA MET A 62 -1.70 -15.41 0.36
C MET A 62 -1.11 -14.91 1.67
N VAL A 63 -0.49 -15.80 2.44
CA VAL A 63 0.11 -15.49 3.75
C VAL A 63 1.60 -15.80 3.72
N TYR A 64 2.41 -14.86 4.17
CA TYR A 64 3.86 -15.00 4.33
C TYR A 64 4.24 -14.87 5.80
N ASN A 65 5.22 -15.66 6.25
CA ASN A 65 5.70 -15.65 7.62
C ASN A 65 7.24 -15.56 7.67
N GLU A 66 7.85 -15.92 8.79
CA GLU A 66 9.30 -15.88 9.00
C GLU A 66 10.10 -16.64 7.93
N SER A 67 9.53 -17.72 7.36
CA SER A 67 10.23 -18.50 6.33
C SER A 67 10.43 -17.74 5.03
N ALA A 68 9.67 -16.66 4.82
CA ALA A 68 9.80 -15.79 3.65
C ALA A 68 10.78 -14.63 3.87
N ASN A 69 11.47 -14.56 5.02
CA ASN A 69 12.42 -13.49 5.29
C ASN A 69 13.56 -13.46 4.24
N ASN A 70 13.87 -12.26 3.74
CA ASN A 70 14.80 -11.97 2.66
C ASN A 70 14.46 -12.61 1.30
N SER A 71 13.24 -13.09 1.11
CA SER A 71 12.78 -13.63 -0.17
C SER A 71 12.14 -12.56 -1.07
N THR A 72 11.79 -12.97 -2.29
CA THR A 72 11.02 -12.17 -3.24
C THR A 72 9.75 -12.93 -3.63
N VAL A 73 8.62 -12.25 -3.55
CA VAL A 73 7.30 -12.79 -3.93
C VAL A 73 6.68 -11.93 -5.02
N THR A 74 5.73 -12.48 -5.78
CA THR A 74 4.98 -11.73 -6.80
C THR A 74 3.53 -11.60 -6.37
N VAL A 75 3.00 -10.38 -6.45
CA VAL A 75 1.62 -10.04 -6.08
C VAL A 75 1.01 -9.21 -7.20
N THR A 76 -0.24 -9.46 -7.57
CA THR A 76 -0.95 -8.64 -8.55
C THR A 76 -1.39 -7.31 -7.93
N ALA A 77 -1.21 -6.21 -8.65
CA ALA A 77 -1.69 -4.90 -8.22
C ALA A 77 -3.17 -4.93 -7.83
N GLY A 78 -3.50 -4.30 -6.71
CA GLY A 78 -4.86 -4.28 -6.15
C GLY A 78 -5.28 -5.55 -5.41
N LYS A 79 -4.52 -6.65 -5.46
CA LYS A 79 -4.76 -7.83 -4.62
C LYS A 79 -4.14 -7.66 -3.23
N GLU A 80 -4.79 -8.27 -2.26
CA GLU A 80 -4.37 -8.27 -0.87
C GLU A 80 -3.59 -9.55 -0.53
N PHE A 81 -2.63 -9.41 0.37
CA PHE A 81 -1.82 -10.49 0.93
C PHE A 81 -1.52 -10.18 2.39
N VAL A 82 -1.13 -11.19 3.16
CA VAL A 82 -0.91 -11.06 4.60
C VAL A 82 0.55 -11.39 4.92
N ILE A 83 1.13 -10.64 5.86
CA ILE A 83 2.37 -11.01 6.54
C ILE A 83 2.04 -11.29 8.00
N GLU A 84 2.44 -12.45 8.50
CA GLU A 84 2.24 -12.88 9.89
C GLU A 84 3.59 -13.17 10.54
N LEU A 85 3.92 -12.47 11.62
CA LEU A 85 5.15 -12.68 12.37
C LEU A 85 4.84 -12.95 13.85
N ARG A 86 5.59 -13.86 14.45
CA ARG A 86 5.55 -14.14 15.88
C ARG A 86 6.01 -12.93 16.67
N GLU A 87 5.25 -12.60 17.70
CA GLU A 87 5.48 -11.43 18.56
C GLU A 87 5.16 -11.80 20.01
N ASN A 88 5.95 -11.28 20.96
CA ASN A 88 5.64 -11.42 22.38
C ASN A 88 5.65 -10.06 23.08
N PRO A 89 4.50 -9.34 23.09
CA PRO A 89 4.38 -8.01 23.67
C PRO A 89 4.63 -7.98 25.18
N THR A 90 4.52 -9.11 25.89
CA THR A 90 4.75 -9.16 27.35
C THR A 90 6.19 -8.85 27.74
N THR A 91 7.11 -8.91 26.77
CA THR A 91 8.52 -8.54 26.93
C THR A 91 8.79 -7.06 26.62
N GLY A 92 7.78 -6.34 26.12
CA GLY A 92 7.90 -4.97 25.61
C GLY A 92 8.36 -4.87 24.15
N TYR A 93 8.77 -5.98 23.53
CA TYR A 93 9.16 -6.00 22.12
C TYR A 93 7.94 -6.10 21.20
N MET A 94 8.00 -5.35 20.11
CA MET A 94 7.00 -5.37 19.04
C MET A 94 7.68 -5.19 17.68
N TRP A 95 7.05 -5.66 16.62
CA TRP A 95 7.48 -5.40 15.25
C TRP A 95 7.12 -3.97 14.84
N ASN A 96 8.13 -3.19 14.49
CA ASN A 96 7.95 -1.89 13.86
C ASN A 96 8.04 -2.04 12.33
N ALA A 97 6.87 -2.09 11.68
CA ALA A 97 6.73 -2.31 10.24
C ALA A 97 6.72 -1.00 9.42
N THR A 98 7.31 -1.06 8.24
CA THR A 98 7.33 0.01 7.24
C THR A 98 7.21 -0.58 5.84
N VAL A 99 6.65 0.20 4.91
CA VAL A 99 6.44 -0.21 3.52
C VAL A 99 6.99 0.86 2.56
N THR A 100 7.41 0.44 1.37
CA THR A 100 7.67 1.37 0.26
C THR A 100 6.36 1.88 -0.35
N LYS A 101 6.41 2.98 -1.11
CA LYS A 101 5.24 3.70 -1.63
C LYS A 101 4.23 2.85 -2.44
N GLY A 102 4.68 1.78 -3.10
CA GLY A 102 3.82 0.90 -3.89
C GLY A 102 3.15 -0.22 -3.11
N LEU A 103 3.24 -0.18 -1.78
CA LEU A 103 2.50 -1.04 -0.86
C LEU A 103 1.72 -0.19 0.13
N MET A 104 0.59 -0.71 0.57
CA MET A 104 -0.25 -0.12 1.61
C MET A 104 -0.52 -1.16 2.68
N ILE A 105 -0.37 -0.79 3.96
CA ILE A 105 -0.90 -1.56 5.08
C ILE A 105 -2.39 -1.20 5.19
N VAL A 106 -3.25 -2.17 4.91
CA VAL A 106 -4.71 -2.05 4.97
C VAL A 106 -5.20 -2.31 6.40
N ASN A 107 -4.58 -3.27 7.09
CA ASN A 107 -4.89 -3.59 8.48
C ASN A 107 -3.62 -4.05 9.22
N ASP A 108 -3.59 -3.81 10.53
CA ASP A 108 -2.48 -4.12 11.44
C ASP A 108 -3.12 -4.62 12.75
N THR A 109 -2.87 -5.88 13.09
CA THR A 109 -3.50 -6.54 14.24
C THR A 109 -2.54 -7.49 14.94
N TYR A 110 -2.61 -7.54 16.26
CA TYR A 110 -1.97 -8.58 17.06
C TYR A 110 -3.02 -9.52 17.64
N THR A 111 -2.81 -10.83 17.49
CA THR A 111 -3.64 -11.88 18.09
C THR A 111 -2.79 -12.71 19.04
N MET A 112 -3.16 -12.72 20.32
CA MET A 112 -2.55 -13.60 21.32
C MET A 112 -2.89 -15.07 21.04
N ASP A 113 -1.94 -15.98 21.28
CA ASP A 113 -2.20 -17.41 21.14
C ASP A 113 -3.21 -17.91 22.19
N ALA A 114 -3.88 -19.00 21.87
CA ALA A 114 -4.72 -19.70 22.83
C ALA A 114 -3.86 -20.22 24.01
N ALA A 115 -4.31 -19.94 25.23
CA ALA A 115 -3.67 -20.40 26.45
C ALA A 115 -4.69 -20.74 27.53
N GLY A 116 -4.27 -21.56 28.50
CA GLY A 116 -5.10 -21.91 29.66
C GLY A 116 -5.35 -20.72 30.58
N ALA A 117 -6.42 -20.78 31.37
CA ALA A 117 -6.74 -19.75 32.36
C ALA A 117 -5.56 -19.52 33.32
N GLY A 118 -5.22 -18.25 33.55
CA GLY A 118 -4.11 -17.85 34.43
C GLY A 118 -2.71 -17.94 33.80
N THR A 119 -2.59 -18.31 32.52
CA THR A 119 -1.28 -18.28 31.83
C THR A 119 -0.88 -16.84 31.55
N VAL A 120 0.33 -16.48 31.98
CA VAL A 120 0.93 -15.14 31.74
C VAL A 120 2.06 -15.27 30.73
N GLY A 121 2.41 -14.18 30.06
CA GLY A 121 3.55 -14.17 29.13
C GLY A 121 3.27 -14.83 27.78
N VAL A 122 2.00 -15.01 27.43
CA VAL A 122 1.58 -15.67 26.19
C VAL A 122 1.86 -14.73 25.02
N GLY A 123 2.73 -15.19 24.11
CA GLY A 123 2.97 -14.50 22.85
C GLY A 123 1.81 -14.68 21.88
N GLY A 124 2.05 -14.30 20.64
CA GLY A 124 1.02 -14.28 19.62
C GLY A 124 1.60 -13.99 18.26
N THR A 125 0.71 -13.60 17.35
CA THR A 125 1.04 -13.32 15.96
C THR A 125 0.58 -11.91 15.62
N HIS A 126 1.52 -11.11 15.14
CA HIS A 126 1.27 -9.82 14.53
C HIS A 126 0.98 -10.05 13.04
N SER A 127 -0.16 -9.57 12.56
CA SER A 127 -0.66 -9.76 11.20
C SER A 127 -0.89 -8.40 10.53
N TRP A 128 -0.25 -8.21 9.37
CA TRP A 128 -0.48 -7.08 8.48
C TRP A 128 -1.20 -7.54 7.23
N LEU A 129 -2.37 -6.97 6.95
CA LEU A 129 -3.02 -7.08 5.65
C LEU A 129 -2.43 -5.99 4.75
N LEU A 130 -1.84 -6.39 3.62
CA LEU A 130 -1.17 -5.51 2.69
C LEU A 130 -1.83 -5.54 1.32
N LYS A 131 -1.69 -4.44 0.59
CA LYS A 131 -2.16 -4.31 -0.79
C LYS A 131 -1.09 -3.68 -1.67
N GLY A 132 -0.86 -4.27 -2.84
CA GLY A 132 -0.03 -3.67 -3.89
C GLY A 132 -0.75 -2.49 -4.55
N THR A 133 -0.17 -1.29 -4.48
CA THR A 133 -0.77 -0.06 -5.01
C THR A 133 -0.07 0.47 -6.26
N GLU A 134 1.21 0.16 -6.45
CA GLU A 134 2.00 0.54 -7.63
C GLU A 134 2.86 -0.63 -8.11
N THR A 135 2.87 -0.88 -9.43
CA THR A 135 3.69 -1.92 -10.05
C THR A 135 5.19 -1.69 -9.85
N GLY A 136 5.96 -2.77 -9.83
CA GLY A 136 7.41 -2.77 -9.65
C GLY A 136 7.85 -3.38 -8.33
N LEU A 137 9.16 -3.34 -8.08
CA LEU A 137 9.74 -3.91 -6.87
C LEU A 137 9.50 -3.01 -5.66
N GLN A 138 8.79 -3.55 -4.67
CA GLN A 138 8.44 -2.93 -3.41
C GLN A 138 9.02 -3.71 -2.23
N GLN A 139 8.98 -3.14 -1.03
CA GLN A 139 9.50 -3.78 0.17
C GLN A 139 8.57 -3.57 1.37
N PHE A 140 8.32 -4.66 2.10
CA PHE A 140 7.86 -4.62 3.48
C PHE A 140 9.07 -4.89 4.39
N LYS A 141 9.26 -4.06 5.41
CA LYS A 141 10.34 -4.17 6.39
C LYS A 141 9.78 -4.10 7.79
N ALA A 142 10.16 -5.02 8.66
CA ALA A 142 9.85 -4.93 10.09
C ALA A 142 11.13 -5.07 10.93
N THR A 143 11.21 -4.31 12.02
CA THR A 143 12.31 -4.39 13.01
C THR A 143 11.70 -4.74 14.36
N TYR A 144 12.19 -5.80 15.01
CA TYR A 144 11.67 -6.22 16.32
C TYR A 144 12.38 -5.46 17.43
N MET A 145 11.67 -4.56 18.09
CA MET A 145 12.30 -3.64 19.05
C MET A 145 11.32 -3.18 20.13
N ARG A 146 11.87 -2.61 21.21
CA ARG A 146 11.12 -1.79 22.16
C ARG A 146 11.07 -0.36 21.65
N SER A 147 9.87 0.21 21.55
CA SER A 147 9.69 1.56 20.99
C SER A 147 10.40 2.67 21.78
N TRP A 148 10.78 2.41 23.03
CA TRP A 148 11.50 3.36 23.90
C TRP A 148 13.03 3.16 23.91
N GLU A 149 13.55 2.13 23.23
CA GLU A 149 14.99 1.88 23.11
C GLU A 149 15.50 2.37 21.76
N ASN A 150 16.79 2.73 21.71
CA ASN A 150 17.42 3.12 20.45
C ASN A 150 17.70 1.89 19.60
N VAL A 151 17.49 2.01 18.29
CA VAL A 151 17.89 0.98 17.32
C VAL A 151 19.41 0.89 17.27
N THR A 152 19.94 -0.31 17.48
CA THR A 152 21.37 -0.62 17.53
C THR A 152 21.89 -1.26 16.25
N GLY A 153 20.99 -1.78 15.41
CA GLY A 153 21.32 -2.54 14.20
C GLY A 153 21.49 -4.04 14.44
N SER A 154 21.37 -4.51 15.68
CA SER A 154 21.43 -5.94 16.06
C SER A 154 20.05 -6.56 16.31
N GLU A 155 18.98 -5.80 16.09
CA GLU A 155 17.61 -6.27 16.24
C GLU A 155 17.27 -7.35 15.21
N ASP A 156 16.27 -8.19 15.52
CA ASP A 156 15.68 -9.07 14.52
C ASP A 156 14.98 -8.22 13.44
N ARG A 157 15.20 -8.60 12.18
CA ARG A 157 14.66 -7.89 11.02
C ARG A 157 13.97 -8.85 10.09
N TYR A 158 12.83 -8.41 9.59
CA TYR A 158 12.12 -9.06 8.52
C TYR A 158 12.13 -8.17 7.27
N LEU A 159 12.47 -8.74 6.12
CA LEU A 159 12.39 -8.09 4.82
C LEU A 159 11.67 -9.03 3.85
N LEU A 160 10.60 -8.56 3.23
CA LEU A 160 9.97 -9.21 2.09
C LEU A 160 10.05 -8.27 0.89
N ASN A 161 10.70 -8.72 -0.18
CA ASN A 161 10.64 -8.03 -1.45
C ASN A 161 9.36 -8.46 -2.19
N VAL A 162 8.57 -7.50 -2.63
CA VAL A 162 7.28 -7.75 -3.29
C VAL A 162 7.35 -7.18 -4.69
N ASN A 163 7.41 -8.04 -5.69
CA ASN A 163 7.28 -7.66 -7.08
C ASN A 163 5.78 -7.49 -7.40
N VAL A 164 5.31 -6.25 -7.48
CA VAL A 164 3.92 -5.94 -7.82
C VAL A 164 3.78 -5.92 -9.35
N VAL A 165 2.91 -6.77 -9.89
CA VAL A 165 2.68 -6.93 -11.34
C VAL A 165 1.28 -6.55 -11.77
#